data_AF-A0A3B0UNZ6-F1
#
_entry.id   AF-A0A3B0UNZ6-F1
#
_cell.length_a   1.000
_cell.length_b   1.000
_cell.length_c   1.000
_cell.angle_alpha   90.00
_cell.angle_beta   90.00
_cell.angle_gamma   90.00
#
_symmetry.space_group_name_H-M   'P 1'
#
loop_
_entity.id
_entity.type
_entity.pdbx_description
1 polymer ?
#
loop_
_entity_poly.entity_id
_entity_poly.type
_entity_poly.pdbx_seq_one_letter_code
_entity_poly.pdbx_strand_id
1 'polypeptide(L)' 'MHMEYSGVVYNKDLKVKKFFDIWGKDFTEDSFMGNQIGEGSTVEMTVNGEKNSELESYSMKDGDIIEIVYN' A
#
# COMPACT_ATOMS: atom_id res chain seq x y z
N MET A 1 25.86 -2.05 -0.58
CA MET A 1 25.51 -1.19 0.57
C MET A 1 24.22 -1.74 1.15
N HIS A 2 24.26 -2.33 2.34
CA HIS A 2 23.06 -2.76 3.07
C HIS A 2 22.82 -1.66 4.12
N MET A 3 21.76 -0.87 3.95
CA MET A 3 21.41 0.20 4.90
C MET A 3 20.52 -0.42 5.99
N GLU A 4 21.13 -0.80 7.11
CA GLU A 4 20.41 -1.18 8.32
C GLU A 4 19.90 0.11 8.99
N TYR A 5 18.74 0.60 8.56
CA TYR A 5 18.07 1.70 9.25
C TYR A 5 17.34 1.12 10.47
N SER A 6 18.04 1.04 11.61
CA SER A 6 17.39 0.98 12.93
C SER A 6 16.72 2.32 13.24
N GLY A 7 15.81 2.75 12.37
CA GLY A 7 14.87 3.81 12.65
C GLY A 7 13.64 3.18 13.26
N VAL A 8 13.19 3.68 14.40
CA VAL A 8 11.90 3.33 14.98
C VAL A 8 10.83 3.60 13.94
N VAL A 9 10.39 2.54 13.25
CA VAL A 9 9.29 2.60 12.31
C VAL A 9 8.02 2.70 13.16
N TYR A 10 7.45 3.90 13.24
CA TYR A 10 6.20 4.12 13.96
C TYR A 10 5.05 3.50 13.19
N ASN A 11 4.02 3.04 13.90
CA ASN A 11 2.84 2.41 13.28
C ASN A 11 2.12 3.31 12.26
N LYS A 12 2.28 4.64 12.33
CA LYS A 12 1.73 5.57 11.33
C LYS A 12 2.53 5.58 10.02
N ASP A 13 3.84 5.31 10.08
CA ASP A 13 4.73 5.26 8.92
C ASP A 13 4.63 3.89 8.21
N LEU A 14 4.07 2.90 8.91
CA LEU A 14 3.72 1.59 8.38
C LEU A 14 2.44 1.57 7.55
N LYS A 15 1.71 2.69 7.43
CA LYS A 15 0.49 2.69 6.64
C LYS A 15 0.81 2.55 5.15
N VAL A 16 0.01 1.76 4.46
CA VAL A 16 0.08 1.60 3.00
C VAL A 16 0.03 2.95 2.30
N LYS A 17 -0.84 3.86 2.76
CA LYS A 17 -0.87 5.25 2.28
C LYS A 17 0.50 5.92 2.28
N LYS A 18 1.28 5.73 3.35
CA LYS A 18 2.60 6.36 3.50
C LYS A 18 3.63 5.76 2.56
N PHE A 19 3.53 4.46 2.27
CA PHE A 19 4.38 3.81 1.27
C PHE A 19 4.17 4.40 -0.11
N PHE A 20 2.92 4.56 -0.53
CA PHE A 20 2.57 5.17 -1.81
C PHE A 20 2.96 6.65 -1.86
N ASP A 21 2.74 7.40 -0.78
CA ASP A 21 3.21 8.79 -0.62
C ASP A 21 4.73 8.93 -0.82
N ILE A 22 5.53 8.02 -0.25
CA ILE A 22 7.00 7.98 -0.45
C ILE A 22 7.35 7.72 -1.91
N TRP A 23 6.58 6.87 -2.59
CA TRP A 23 6.76 6.60 -4.02
C TRP A 23 6.25 7.75 -4.92
N GLY A 24 5.70 8.82 -4.34
CA GLY A 24 5.13 9.94 -5.08
C GLY A 24 3.86 9.55 -5.85
N LYS A 25 3.15 8.54 -5.36
CA LYS A 25 1.96 7.99 -5.98
C LYS A 25 0.79 8.07 -5.00
N ASP A 26 -0.38 8.45 -5.50
CA ASP A 26 -1.62 8.35 -4.73
C ASP A 26 -2.19 6.94 -4.81
N PHE A 27 -2.66 6.46 -3.66
CA PHE A 27 -3.37 5.19 -3.50
C PHE A 27 -4.67 5.46 -2.74
N THR A 28 -5.77 5.51 -3.46
CA THR A 28 -7.13 5.75 -3.00
C THR A 28 -8.10 4.83 -3.75
N GLU A 29 -9.35 4.80 -3.31
CA GLU A 29 -10.42 4.01 -3.97
C GLU A 29 -10.67 4.42 -5.43
N ASP A 30 -10.31 5.65 -5.79
CA ASP A 30 -10.52 6.24 -7.13
C ASP A 30 -9.21 6.42 -7.92
N SER A 31 -8.04 6.28 -7.27
CA SER A 31 -6.74 6.45 -7.92
C SER A 31 -5.70 5.45 -7.42
N PHE A 32 -5.04 4.78 -8.36
CA PHE A 32 -3.98 3.80 -8.10
C PHE A 32 -2.69 4.18 -8.80
N MET A 33 -1.59 4.26 -8.04
CA MET A 33 -0.27 4.61 -8.59
C MET A 33 -0.28 5.93 -9.39
N GLY A 34 -1.11 6.90 -8.99
CA GLY A 34 -1.28 8.18 -9.69
C GLY A 34 -2.01 8.08 -11.04
N ASN A 35 -2.71 6.98 -11.30
CA ASN A 35 -3.67 6.85 -12.41
C ASN A 35 -5.08 6.82 -11.82
N GLN A 36 -6.03 7.45 -12.49
CA GLN A 36 -7.44 7.35 -12.09
C GLN A 36 -7.95 5.95 -12.46
N ILE A 37 -8.60 5.30 -11.51
CA ILE A 37 -9.28 4.02 -11.75
C ILE A 37 -10.51 4.35 -12.60
N GLY A 38 -10.55 3.85 -13.83
CA GLY A 38 -11.67 4.09 -14.75
C GLY A 38 -12.94 3.37 -14.30
N GLU A 39 -14.11 3.82 -14.78
CA GLU A 39 -15.38 3.13 -14.54
C GLU A 39 -15.30 1.68 -15.04
N GLY A 40 -15.34 0.73 -14.11
CA GLY A 40 -15.24 -0.71 -14.39
C GLY A 40 -13.90 -1.34 -13.99
N SER A 41 -12.90 -0.54 -13.64
CA SER A 41 -11.68 -1.05 -13.04
C SER A 41 -11.81 -1.11 -11.52
N THR A 42 -11.22 -2.15 -10.93
CA THR A 42 -11.22 -2.32 -9.48
C THR A 42 -9.84 -2.68 -9.01
N VAL A 43 -9.43 -2.05 -7.91
CA VAL A 43 -8.19 -2.39 -7.22
C VAL A 43 -8.50 -3.36 -6.11
N GLU A 44 -7.94 -4.55 -6.21
CA GLU A 44 -7.97 -5.54 -5.15
C GLU A 44 -6.60 -5.56 -4.46
N MET A 45 -6.63 -5.42 -3.14
CA MET A 45 -5.45 -5.54 -2.31
C MET A 45 -5.53 -6.83 -1.50
N THR A 46 -4.42 -7.55 -1.46
CA THR A 46 -4.25 -8.81 -0.73
C THR A 46 -3.04 -8.66 0.17
N VAL A 47 -3.15 -9.01 1.44
CA VAL A 47 -2.02 -9.03 2.37
C VAL A 47 -1.82 -10.44 2.88
N ASN A 48 -0.63 -10.98 2.68
CA ASN A 48 -0.30 -12.36 3.04
C ASN A 48 -1.24 -13.40 2.38
N GLY A 49 -1.78 -13.08 1.20
CA GLY A 49 -2.78 -13.91 0.51
C GLY A 49 -4.22 -13.74 1.01
N GLU A 50 -4.46 -12.88 2.01
CA GLU A 50 -5.80 -12.53 2.51
C GLU A 50 -6.30 -11.22 1.90
N LYS A 51 -7.52 -11.21 1.35
CA LYS A 51 -8.11 -10.01 0.77
C LYS A 51 -8.28 -8.93 1.84
N ASN A 52 -7.70 -7.77 1.59
CA ASN A 52 -7.71 -6.64 2.50
C ASN A 52 -8.48 -5.46 1.90
N SER A 53 -9.61 -5.14 2.51
CA SER A 53 -10.43 -3.97 2.12
C SER A 53 -9.97 -2.67 2.79
N GLU A 54 -8.99 -2.72 3.69
CA GLU A 54 -8.52 -1.54 4.42
C GLU A 54 -7.62 -0.61 3.57
N LEU A 55 -7.18 -1.06 2.38
CA LEU A 55 -6.41 -0.27 1.40
C LEU A 55 -5.41 0.68 2.05
N GLU A 56 -5.63 1.99 1.95
CA GLU A 56 -4.76 3.06 2.45
C GLU A 56 -4.59 3.07 3.98
N SER A 57 -5.58 2.54 4.71
CA SER A 57 -5.61 2.51 6.17
C SER A 57 -4.86 1.31 6.76
N TYR A 58 -4.50 0.32 5.94
CA TYR A 58 -3.79 -0.87 6.39
C TYR A 58 -2.40 -0.52 6.93
N SER A 59 -2.08 -1.00 8.14
CA SER A 59 -0.76 -0.89 8.75
C SER A 59 0.06 -2.13 8.44
N MET A 60 1.02 -1.99 7.53
CA MET A 60 1.97 -3.03 7.12
C MET A 60 2.85 -3.45 8.30
N LYS A 61 3.17 -4.73 8.44
CA LYS A 61 4.16 -5.20 9.43
C LYS A 61 5.37 -5.78 8.70
N ASP A 62 6.45 -5.93 9.45
CA ASP A 62 7.66 -6.57 8.93
C ASP A 62 7.33 -8.00 8.49
N GLY A 63 7.68 -8.33 7.25
CA GLY A 63 7.37 -9.62 6.62
C GLY A 63 6.00 -9.72 5.95
N ASP A 64 5.16 -8.68 5.99
CA ASP A 64 3.90 -8.68 5.22
C ASP A 64 4.17 -8.59 3.72
N ILE A 65 3.48 -9.45 2.97
CA ILE A 65 3.48 -9.45 1.51
C ILE A 65 2.21 -8.76 1.06
N ILE A 66 2.34 -7.60 0.44
CA ILE A 66 1.20 -6.81 -0.05
C ILE A 66 1.17 -6.95 -1.56
N GLU A 67 0.12 -7.60 -2.04
CA GLU A 67 -0.17 -7.76 -3.45
C GLU A 67 -1.32 -6.84 -3.80
N ILE A 68 -1.17 -6.12 -4.91
CA ILE A 68 -2.22 -5.24 -5.41
C ILE A 68 -2.45 -5.58 -6.86
N VAL A 69 -3.68 -5.94 -7.16
CA VAL A 69 -4.11 -6.35 -8.49
C VAL A 69 -5.07 -5.30 -9.01
N TYR A 70 -4.70 -4.69 -10.12
CA TYR A 70 -5.56 -3.81 -10.90
C TYR A 70 -6.22 -4.65 -12.00
N ASN A 71 -7.55 -4.72 -12.00
CA ASN A 71 -8.35 -5.33 -13.05
C ASN A 71 -9.10 -4.28 -13.86
#